data_AF-A0A1Q7XKX7-F1
#
_entry.id   AF-A0A1Q7XKX7-F1
#
_cell.length_a   1.000
_cell.length_b   1.000
_cell.length_c   1.000
_cell.angle_alpha   90.00
_cell.angle_beta   90.00
_cell.angle_gamma   90.00
#
_symmetry.space_group_name_H-M   'P 1'
#
loop_
_entity.id
_entity.type
_entity.pdbx_description
1 polymer ?
#
loop_
_entity_poly.entity_id
_entity_poly.type
_entity_poly.pdbx_seq_one_letter_code
_entity_poly.pdbx_strand_id
1 'polypeptide(L)'
;MRDKDNLFGTLVSLAIEQTLIDFNPAVLDKVATRLYEKYQCKIEDCYRHPDYLSDVLKHLFGNSYNSILASIRAKLDEFSYQEPISKFLGDLEK
;
A
#
# COMPACT_ATOMS: atom_id res chain seq x y z
N MET A 1 3.89 24.73 0.57
CA MET A 1 3.87 23.51 -0.29
C MET A 1 3.56 22.29 0.58
N ARG A 2 2.38 22.19 1.20
CA ARG A 2 2.06 21.15 2.20
C ARG A 2 0.86 20.25 1.79
N ASP A 3 0.19 20.56 0.68
CA ASP A 3 -1.10 19.94 0.33
C ASP A 3 -1.00 18.75 -0.65
N LYS A 4 0.03 18.69 -1.51
CA LYS A 4 0.13 17.63 -2.55
C LYS A 4 0.56 16.27 -2.00
N ASP A 5 1.49 16.24 -1.04
CA ASP A 5 1.92 14.98 -0.40
C ASP A 5 0.77 14.33 0.37
N ASN A 6 -0.16 15.14 0.88
CA ASN A 6 -1.34 14.66 1.57
C ASN A 6 -2.33 14.03 0.58
N LEU A 7 -2.50 14.61 -0.61
CA LEU A 7 -3.39 14.06 -1.65
C LEU A 7 -2.91 12.69 -2.15
N PHE A 8 -1.63 12.56 -2.50
CA PHE A 8 -1.09 11.29 -2.97
C PHE A 8 -1.06 10.23 -1.86
N GLY A 9 -0.74 10.63 -0.63
CA GLY A 9 -0.84 9.75 0.53
C GLY A 9 -2.26 9.20 0.72
N THR A 10 -3.27 10.06 0.69
CA THR A 10 -4.68 9.64 0.79
C THR A 10 -5.09 8.71 -0.35
N LEU A 11 -4.71 9.02 -1.59
CA LEU A 11 -5.00 8.19 -2.76
C LEU A 11 -4.39 6.79 -2.63
N VAL A 12 -3.11 6.71 -2.25
CA VAL A 12 -2.39 5.45 -2.04
C VAL A 12 -3.03 4.65 -0.91
N SER A 13 -3.35 5.30 0.21
CA SER A 13 -3.99 4.65 1.36
C SER A 13 -5.33 4.05 0.97
N LEU A 14 -6.17 4.81 0.26
CA LEU A 14 -7.47 4.35 -0.23
C LEU A 14 -7.33 3.16 -1.18
N ALA A 15 -6.34 3.20 -2.09
CA ALA A 15 -6.08 2.10 -3.01
C ALA A 15 -5.67 0.83 -2.25
N ILE A 16 -4.80 0.94 -1.25
CA ILE A 16 -4.38 -0.17 -0.39
C ILE A 16 -5.59 -0.73 0.37
N GLU A 17 -6.32 0.12 1.10
CA GLU A 17 -7.48 -0.28 1.90
C GLU A 17 -8.52 -0.99 1.03
N GLN A 18 -8.86 -0.41 -0.12
CA GLN A 18 -9.84 -1.00 -1.02
C GLN A 18 -9.35 -2.35 -1.57
N THR A 19 -8.09 -2.47 -1.97
CA THR A 19 -7.55 -3.77 -2.43
C THR A 19 -7.63 -4.83 -1.32
N LEU A 20 -7.29 -4.49 -0.09
CA LEU A 20 -7.34 -5.43 1.03
C LEU A 20 -8.78 -5.85 1.34
N ILE A 21 -9.71 -4.89 1.35
CA ILE A 21 -11.15 -5.15 1.55
C ILE A 21 -11.73 -6.02 0.43
N ASP A 22 -11.40 -5.71 -0.83
CA ASP A 22 -11.86 -6.46 -2.01
C ASP A 22 -11.40 -7.92 -1.96
N PHE A 23 -10.21 -8.17 -1.39
CA PHE A 23 -9.69 -9.52 -1.20
C PHE A 23 -10.42 -10.25 -0.07
N ASN A 24 -10.50 -9.62 1.10
CA ASN A 24 -11.31 -10.04 2.24
C ASN A 24 -11.31 -8.92 3.30
N PRO A 25 -12.45 -8.46 3.83
CA PRO A 25 -12.47 -7.41 4.86
C PRO A 25 -11.58 -7.69 6.09
N ALA A 26 -11.41 -8.96 6.48
CA ALA A 26 -10.53 -9.34 7.60
C ALA A 26 -9.03 -9.17 7.27
N VAL A 27 -8.66 -9.10 6.00
CA VAL A 27 -7.27 -8.88 5.57
C VAL A 27 -6.81 -7.46 5.88
N LEU A 28 -7.69 -6.46 5.77
CA LEU A 28 -7.35 -5.09 6.14
C LEU A 28 -6.91 -5.00 7.60
N ASP A 29 -7.73 -5.53 8.52
CA ASP A 29 -7.44 -5.52 9.95
C ASP A 29 -6.14 -6.28 10.29
N LYS A 30 -5.93 -7.43 9.63
CA LYS A 30 -4.73 -8.24 9.81
C LYS A 30 -3.46 -7.51 9.36
N VAL A 31 -3.50 -6.83 8.21
CA VAL A 31 -2.37 -6.07 7.67
C VAL A 31 -2.10 -4.83 8.54
N ALA A 32 -3.15 -4.09 8.92
CA ALA A 32 -3.03 -2.92 9.78
C ALA A 32 -2.43 -3.27 11.14
N THR A 33 -2.91 -4.34 11.77
CA THR A 33 -2.36 -4.86 13.03
C THR A 33 -0.88 -5.22 12.87
N ARG A 34 -0.52 -5.92 11.79
CA ARG A 34 0.87 -6.36 11.60
C ARG A 34 1.83 -5.21 11.28
N LEU A 35 1.38 -4.20 10.52
CA LEU A 35 2.14 -2.97 10.29
C LEU A 35 2.41 -2.22 11.58
N TYR A 36 1.38 -2.10 12.44
CA TYR A 36 1.54 -1.45 13.73
C TYR A 36 2.49 -2.23 14.64
N GLU A 37 2.31 -3.53 14.79
CA GLU A 37 3.19 -4.37 15.62
C GLU A 37 4.66 -4.31 15.21
N LYS A 38 4.95 -4.38 13.90
CA LYS A 38 6.32 -4.50 13.40
C LYS A 38 7.02 -3.14 13.23
N TYR A 39 6.28 -2.12 12.80
CA TYR A 39 6.85 -0.84 12.38
C TYR A 39 6.23 0.39 13.08
N GLN A 40 5.23 0.21 13.95
CA GLN A 40 4.42 1.30 14.52
C GLN A 40 3.84 2.23 13.44
N CYS A 41 3.54 1.64 12.28
CA CYS A 41 3.13 2.31 11.04
C CYS A 41 1.65 2.04 10.77
N LYS A 42 0.91 3.01 10.24
CA LYS A 42 -0.47 2.83 9.75
C LYS A 42 -0.49 2.70 8.23
N ILE A 43 -1.64 2.30 7.67
CA ILE A 43 -1.84 2.25 6.21
C ILE A 43 -1.55 3.62 5.56
N GLU A 44 -1.94 4.71 6.22
CA GLU A 44 -1.69 6.09 5.80
C GLU A 44 -0.20 6.43 5.64
N ASP A 45 0.64 5.79 6.44
CA ASP A 45 2.09 6.01 6.46
C ASP A 45 2.81 5.19 5.37
N CYS A 46 2.16 4.16 4.81
CA CYS A 46 2.73 3.29 3.78
C CYS A 46 3.12 4.05 2.50
N TYR A 47 2.50 5.21 2.21
CA TYR A 47 2.94 6.05 1.10
C TYR A 47 4.41 6.49 1.24
N ARG A 48 4.88 6.71 2.48
CA ARG A 48 6.27 7.08 2.77
C ARG A 48 7.16 5.85 2.99
N HIS A 49 6.55 4.71 3.32
CA HIS A 49 7.22 3.45 3.64
C HIS A 49 6.61 2.27 2.86
N PRO A 50 6.71 2.26 1.52
CA PRO A 50 6.19 1.17 0.69
C PRO A 50 6.86 -0.18 1.00
N ASP A 51 8.10 -0.15 1.44
CA ASP A 51 8.89 -1.31 1.87
C ASP A 51 8.27 -2.02 3.08
N TYR A 52 7.67 -1.28 4.02
CA TYR A 52 7.01 -1.86 5.19
C TYR A 52 5.73 -2.60 4.80
N LEU A 53 4.97 -2.03 3.85
CA LEU A 53 3.79 -2.69 3.30
C LEU A 53 4.18 -3.98 2.56
N SER A 54 5.17 -3.91 1.66
CA SER A 54 5.65 -5.07 0.90
C SER A 54 6.10 -6.20 1.81
N ASP A 55 6.91 -5.90 2.83
CA ASP A 55 7.36 -6.88 3.81
C ASP A 55 6.20 -7.51 4.58
N VAL A 56 5.25 -6.72 5.09
CA VAL A 56 4.09 -7.25 5.83
C VAL A 56 3.22 -8.14 4.94
N LEU A 57 2.95 -7.71 3.70
CA LEU A 57 2.16 -8.49 2.76
C LEU A 57 2.87 -9.81 2.42
N LYS A 58 4.18 -9.78 2.19
CA LYS A 58 4.99 -10.98 1.94
C LYS A 58 5.00 -11.92 3.14
N HIS A 59 5.12 -11.39 4.35
CA HIS A 59 5.08 -12.18 5.59
C HIS A 59 3.70 -12.84 5.81
N LEU A 60 2.61 -12.14 5.51
CA LEU A 60 1.25 -12.63 5.77
C LEU A 60 0.71 -13.57 4.68
N PHE A 61 1.09 -13.35 3.43
CA PHE A 61 0.50 -14.02 2.26
C PHE A 61 1.51 -14.86 1.46
N GLY A 62 2.79 -14.87 1.87
CA GLY A 62 3.83 -15.62 1.16
C GLY A 62 3.86 -15.22 -0.31
N ASN A 63 3.87 -16.20 -1.22
CA ASN A 63 3.91 -15.96 -2.66
C ASN A 63 2.63 -15.28 -3.22
N SER A 64 1.50 -15.36 -2.51
CA SER A 64 0.23 -14.79 -2.94
C SER A 64 0.17 -13.27 -2.79
N TYR A 65 1.13 -12.65 -2.10
CA TYR A 65 1.20 -11.20 -1.95
C TYR A 65 1.37 -10.46 -3.29
N ASN A 66 1.96 -11.11 -4.29
CA ASN A 66 2.11 -10.54 -5.64
C ASN A 66 0.76 -10.18 -6.28
N SER A 67 -0.31 -10.95 -5.99
CA SER A 67 -1.65 -10.64 -6.48
C SER A 67 -2.23 -9.39 -5.81
N ILE A 68 -1.89 -9.15 -4.54
CA ILE A 68 -2.28 -7.94 -3.81
C ILE A 68 -1.52 -6.73 -4.38
N LEU A 69 -0.21 -6.85 -4.59
CA LEU A 69 0.59 -5.80 -5.21
C LEU A 69 0.10 -5.44 -6.61
N ALA A 70 -0.20 -6.45 -7.44
CA ALA A 70 -0.76 -6.23 -8.77
C ALA A 70 -2.12 -5.50 -8.73
N SER A 71 -2.96 -5.78 -7.74
CA SER A 71 -4.24 -5.09 -7.57
C SER A 71 -4.05 -3.63 -7.12
N ILE A 72 -3.13 -3.36 -6.18
CA ILE A 72 -2.78 -1.99 -5.78
C ILE A 72 -2.26 -1.21 -6.99
N ARG A 73 -1.35 -1.82 -7.77
CA ARG A 73 -0.81 -1.22 -8.99
C ARG A 73 -1.92 -0.90 -9.98
N ALA A 74 -2.82 -1.83 -10.25
CA ALA A 74 -3.93 -1.62 -11.18
C ALA A 74 -4.85 -0.46 -10.76
N LYS A 75 -5.10 -0.27 -9.45
CA LYS A 75 -5.88 0.87 -8.94
C LYS A 75 -5.15 2.21 -9.05
N LEU A 76 -3.82 2.21 -9.04
CA LEU A 76 -2.99 3.41 -9.12
C LEU A 76 -2.45 3.70 -10.52
N ASP A 77 -2.65 2.80 -11.47
CA ASP A 77 -2.07 2.85 -12.82
C ASP A 77 -2.51 4.11 -13.58
N GLU A 78 -3.78 4.52 -13.42
CA GLU A 78 -4.30 5.76 -14.02
C GLU A 78 -3.60 7.02 -13.51
N PHE A 79 -2.98 6.96 -12.32
CA PHE A 79 -2.23 8.06 -11.70
C PHE A 79 -0.71 7.90 -11.84
N SER A 80 -0.24 6.82 -12.47
CA SER A 80 1.19 6.51 -12.61
C SER A 80 1.98 7.54 -13.42
N TYR A 81 1.31 8.39 -14.20
CA TYR A 81 1.92 9.54 -14.87
C TYR A 81 2.40 10.63 -13.89
N GLN A 82 1.91 10.62 -12.65
CA GLN A 82 2.39 11.47 -11.57
C GLN A 82 3.65 10.84 -10.97
N GLU A 83 4.77 11.56 -11.01
CA GLU A 83 6.07 11.12 -10.48
C GLU A 83 5.99 10.50 -9.06
N PRO A 84 5.25 11.06 -8.09
CA PRO A 84 5.18 10.48 -6.75
C PRO A 84 4.51 9.11 -6.70
N ILE A 85 3.49 8.87 -7.54
CA ILE A 85 2.80 7.57 -7.62
C ILE A 85 3.68 6.55 -8.34
N SER A 86 4.31 6.93 -9.45
CA SER A 86 5.26 6.08 -10.16
C SER A 86 6.39 5.60 -9.26
N LYS A 87 6.94 6.52 -8.46
CA LYS A 87 7.99 6.22 -7.48
C LYS A 87 7.50 5.27 -6.40
N PHE A 88 6.33 5.53 -5.81
CA PHE A 88 5.72 4.64 -4.82
C PHE A 88 5.56 3.21 -5.36
N LEU A 89 4.99 3.05 -6.57
CA LEU A 89 4.81 1.75 -7.21
C LEU A 89 6.14 1.04 -7.47
N GLY A 90 7.15 1.78 -7.94
CA GLY A 90 8.49 1.24 -8.15
C GLY A 90 9.21 0.83 -6.86
N ASP A 91 8.94 1.50 -5.74
CA ASP A 91 9.50 1.14 -4.43
C ASP A 91 8.74 -0.02 -3.76
N LEU A 92 7.43 -0.15 -4.02
CA LEU A 92 6.58 -1.21 -3.48
C LEU A 92 6.90 -2.60 -4.05
N GLU A 93 7.37 -2.67 -5.30
CA GLU A 93 7.64 -3.91 -6.04
C GLU A 93 9.09 -4.41 -5.92
N LYS A 94 9.93 -3.72 -5.14
CA LYS A 94 11.34 -4.12 -4.87
C LYS A 94 11.43 -5.27 -3.87
#